data_AF-A0A8R2A5N1-F1
#
_entry.id   AF-A0A8R2A5N1-F1
#
_cell.length_a   1.000
_cell.length_b   1.000
_cell.length_c   1.000
_cell.angle_alpha   90.00
_cell.angle_beta   90.00
_cell.angle_gamma   90.00
#
_symmetry.space_group_name_H-M   'P 1'
#
loop_
_entity.id
_entity.type
_entity.pdbx_description
1 polymer ?
#
loop_
_entity_poly.entity_id
_entity_poly.type
_entity_poly.pdbx_seq_one_letter_code
_entity_poly.pdbx_strand_id
1 'polypeptide(L)'
;MLQYLKKHWSESSSMKHRQVKHYGYEFDYDNNGVRYDSCDPIPKEFEFILNAIYLRLKWQPNQITVNKYLPGQGIPSHIDTHGVFDEYILSLSLNSDIIMEFRKGNYHNSILLKAKSLLIMSGESRFEWSHGITPRKFDMINTADGPDIICRGTRISVTFRRVVQNYENIEVKRNLYEILGCDKTTPFETLKDNYRKLLVKLHPDKSILSSTTAACAELNKAWSVLKDPELKKTYDEQIEQCDIDTEVTIFETLNISDLENNESEETFSYRCRCGGMFLVPKSMVDQIEPLLFPCDDCSLFIKIMLPNTNVS
;
A
#
# COMPACT_ATOMS: atom_id res chain seq x y z
N MET A 1 1.68 16.58 -10.65
CA MET A 1 2.45 15.37 -11.02
C MET A 1 2.94 15.30 -12.48
N LEU A 2 2.09 15.17 -13.52
CA LEU A 2 2.57 14.93 -14.91
C LEU A 2 3.48 16.04 -15.47
N GLN A 3 3.19 17.31 -15.18
CA GLN A 3 4.05 18.43 -15.59
C GLN A 3 5.43 18.36 -14.90
N TYR A 4 5.45 18.07 -13.60
CA TYR A 4 6.68 17.84 -12.84
C TYR A 4 7.51 16.71 -13.45
N LEU A 5 6.89 15.56 -13.71
CA LEU A 5 7.57 14.43 -14.35
C LEU A 5 8.14 14.82 -15.72
N LYS A 6 7.43 15.58 -16.55
CA LYS A 6 7.98 16.03 -17.84
C LYS A 6 9.22 16.92 -17.69
N LYS A 7 9.25 17.78 -16.66
CA LYS A 7 10.35 18.73 -16.40
C LYS A 7 11.59 18.07 -15.79
N HIS A 8 11.39 17.10 -14.90
CA HIS A 8 12.47 16.48 -14.11
C HIS A 8 12.98 15.14 -14.67
N TRP A 9 12.48 14.74 -15.84
CA TRP A 9 12.81 13.47 -16.51
C TRP A 9 13.69 13.66 -17.76
N SER A 10 14.20 14.86 -18.00
CA SER A 10 15.05 15.11 -19.16
C SER A 10 16.45 14.49 -19.08
N GLU A 11 16.90 14.00 -17.91
CA GLU A 11 18.34 13.68 -17.71
C GLU A 11 18.70 12.39 -16.92
N SER A 12 17.80 11.49 -16.53
CA SER A 12 18.19 10.33 -15.68
C SER A 12 18.48 9.02 -16.44
N SER A 13 19.70 8.52 -16.20
CA SER A 13 20.23 7.14 -16.30
C SER A 13 19.54 6.14 -17.23
N SER A 14 20.27 5.78 -18.29
CA SER A 14 19.96 4.71 -19.23
C SER A 14 20.10 3.32 -18.59
N MET A 15 19.01 2.77 -18.05
CA MET A 15 18.86 1.31 -18.02
C MET A 15 18.48 0.83 -19.43
N LYS A 16 19.09 -0.27 -19.91
CA LYS A 16 19.08 -0.73 -21.32
C LYS A 16 17.68 -0.88 -21.98
N HIS A 17 16.57 -0.84 -21.22
CA HIS A 17 15.23 -1.11 -21.75
C HIS A 17 14.11 -0.15 -21.31
N ARG A 18 14.31 0.74 -20.33
CA ARG A 18 13.33 1.77 -19.90
C ARG A 18 14.03 2.80 -19.01
N GLN A 19 13.46 3.99 -18.90
CA GLN A 19 13.94 5.00 -17.94
C GLN A 19 13.28 4.76 -16.58
N VAL A 20 14.05 4.87 -15.51
CA VAL A 20 13.58 4.67 -14.13
C VAL A 20 14.09 5.81 -13.25
N LYS A 21 13.28 6.22 -12.28
CA LYS A 21 13.68 7.15 -11.22
C LYS A 21 13.04 6.72 -9.90
N HIS A 22 13.81 6.83 -8.83
CA HIS A 22 13.35 6.53 -7.47
C HIS A 22 13.20 7.81 -6.65
N TYR A 23 12.32 7.76 -5.66
CA TYR A 23 12.16 8.78 -4.63
C TYR A 23 11.91 8.12 -3.27
N GLY A 24 12.33 8.79 -2.20
CA GLY A 24 12.30 8.30 -0.82
C GLY A 24 13.43 7.31 -0.55
N TYR A 25 13.42 6.19 -1.28
CA TYR A 25 14.48 5.20 -1.22
C TYR A 25 14.85 4.66 -2.60
N GLU A 26 16.14 4.42 -2.82
CA GLU A 26 16.65 3.89 -4.09
C GLU A 26 16.58 2.35 -4.07
N PHE A 27 16.01 1.75 -5.12
CA PHE A 27 15.97 0.30 -5.24
C PHE A 27 17.31 -0.21 -5.80
N ASP A 28 17.97 -1.10 -5.05
CA ASP A 28 19.18 -1.75 -5.50
C ASP A 28 18.82 -2.98 -6.36
N TYR A 29 18.95 -2.82 -7.67
CA TYR A 29 18.66 -3.88 -8.64
C TYR A 29 19.65 -5.05 -8.63
N ASP A 30 20.86 -4.86 -8.10
CA ASP A 30 21.86 -5.92 -8.02
C ASP A 30 21.59 -6.84 -6.82
N ASN A 31 21.14 -6.25 -5.71
CA ASN A 31 20.85 -6.95 -4.46
C ASN A 31 19.35 -7.19 -4.21
N ASN A 32 18.49 -6.76 -5.13
CA ASN A 32 17.02 -6.71 -4.96
C ASN A 32 16.58 -6.03 -3.64
N GLY A 33 17.40 -5.11 -3.14
CA GLY A 33 17.25 -4.45 -1.85
C GLY A 33 16.91 -2.97 -1.99
N VAL A 34 17.06 -2.22 -0.90
CA VAL A 34 16.89 -0.77 -0.88
C VAL A 34 18.12 -0.12 -0.26
N ARG A 35 18.59 0.98 -0.86
CA ARG A 35 19.63 1.84 -0.31
C ARG A 35 18.98 2.95 0.51
N TYR A 36 19.37 3.03 1.78
CA TYR A 36 18.76 3.93 2.76
C TYR A 36 19.29 5.38 2.66
N ASP A 37 20.44 5.59 2.01
CA ASP A 37 21.22 6.83 2.18
C ASP A 37 21.32 7.73 0.93
N SER A 38 20.67 7.38 -0.19
CA SER A 38 21.04 7.95 -1.51
C SER A 38 19.88 8.31 -2.46
N CYS A 39 18.69 8.68 -1.98
CA CYS A 39 17.56 8.98 -2.87
C CYS A 39 16.99 10.38 -2.71
N ASP A 40 16.50 10.97 -3.83
CA ASP A 40 15.73 12.22 -3.82
C ASP A 40 14.50 12.06 -2.89
N PRO A 41 14.14 13.05 -2.07
CA PRO A 41 12.91 13.00 -1.28
C PRO A 41 11.68 12.93 -2.18
N ILE A 42 10.57 12.38 -1.67
CA ILE A 42 9.31 12.33 -2.42
C ILE A 42 8.83 13.76 -2.70
N PRO A 43 8.63 14.15 -3.98
CA PRO A 43 8.20 15.50 -4.32
C PRO A 43 6.78 15.78 -3.86
N LYS A 44 6.50 17.02 -3.43
CA LYS A 44 5.16 17.47 -3.02
C LYS A 44 4.09 17.29 -4.10
N GLU A 45 4.48 17.24 -5.37
CA GLU A 45 3.54 16.99 -6.48
C GLU A 45 2.92 15.59 -6.48
N PHE A 46 3.39 14.69 -5.61
CA PHE A 46 2.79 13.38 -5.33
C PHE A 46 1.84 13.41 -4.12
N GLU A 47 1.82 14.47 -3.32
CA GLU A 47 1.07 14.52 -2.05
C GLU A 47 -0.42 14.24 -2.22
N PHE A 48 -1.05 14.80 -3.26
CA PHE A 48 -2.47 14.55 -3.53
C PHE A 48 -2.82 13.05 -3.65
N ILE A 49 -1.94 12.26 -4.30
CA ILE A 49 -2.18 10.83 -4.49
C ILE A 49 -1.77 10.04 -3.25
N LEU A 50 -0.73 10.48 -2.53
CA LEU A 50 -0.36 9.90 -1.24
C LEU A 50 -1.51 10.02 -0.23
N ASN A 51 -2.14 11.20 -0.17
CA ASN A 51 -3.29 11.45 0.69
C ASN A 51 -4.49 10.60 0.27
N ALA A 52 -4.79 10.50 -1.02
CA ALA A 52 -5.87 9.63 -1.52
C ALA A 52 -5.64 8.14 -1.16
N ILE A 53 -4.40 7.66 -1.27
CA ILE A 53 -4.01 6.30 -0.88
C ILE A 53 -4.22 6.10 0.63
N TYR A 54 -3.71 7.02 1.44
CA TYR A 54 -3.84 6.96 2.89
C TYR A 54 -5.31 6.96 3.33
N LEU A 55 -6.14 7.83 2.77
CA LEU A 55 -7.56 7.90 3.09
C LEU A 55 -8.29 6.59 2.75
N ARG A 56 -7.89 5.91 1.66
CA ARG A 56 -8.56 4.69 1.20
C ARG A 56 -8.09 3.41 1.91
N LEU A 57 -6.81 3.34 2.25
CA LEU A 57 -6.14 2.11 2.71
C LEU A 57 -5.58 2.21 4.14
N LYS A 58 -5.59 3.41 4.76
CA LYS A 58 -4.89 3.68 6.02
C LYS A 58 -3.41 3.26 5.97
N TRP A 59 -2.80 3.46 4.81
CA TRP A 59 -1.44 3.06 4.49
C TRP A 59 -0.72 4.16 3.73
N GLN A 60 0.53 4.44 4.10
CA GLN A 60 1.32 5.50 3.50
C GLN A 60 2.61 4.94 2.89
N PRO A 61 2.82 5.07 1.57
CA PRO A 61 4.08 4.67 0.95
C PRO A 61 5.18 5.68 1.26
N ASN A 62 6.39 5.18 1.49
CA ASN A 62 7.60 5.96 1.72
C ASN A 62 8.65 5.79 0.61
N GLN A 63 8.38 4.94 -0.40
CA GLN A 63 9.19 4.80 -1.61
C GLN A 63 8.31 4.95 -2.84
N ILE A 64 8.81 5.67 -3.84
CA ILE A 64 8.21 5.75 -5.18
C ILE A 64 9.23 5.31 -6.24
N THR A 65 8.78 4.47 -7.18
CA THR A 65 9.53 4.15 -8.40
C THR A 65 8.71 4.59 -9.60
N VAL A 66 9.23 5.55 -10.36
CA VAL A 66 8.65 5.98 -11.61
C VAL A 66 9.33 5.22 -12.76
N ASN A 67 8.54 4.73 -13.71
CA ASN A 67 9.03 4.08 -14.91
C ASN A 67 8.43 4.77 -16.14
N LYS A 68 9.24 5.03 -17.15
CA LYS A 68 8.77 5.51 -18.46
C LYS A 68 9.06 4.45 -19.52
N TYR A 69 7.99 4.03 -20.20
CA TYR A 69 7.98 3.05 -21.26
C TYR A 69 7.66 3.73 -22.59
N LEU A 70 8.55 3.57 -23.57
CA LEU A 70 8.26 3.85 -24.97
C LEU A 70 7.54 2.64 -25.61
N PRO A 71 6.79 2.83 -26.71
CA PRO A 71 6.16 1.73 -27.43
C PRO A 71 7.17 0.63 -27.78
N GLY A 72 6.85 -0.61 -27.44
CA GLY A 72 7.75 -1.77 -27.62
C GLY A 72 8.58 -2.12 -26.39
N GLN A 73 8.68 -1.25 -25.38
CA GLN A 73 9.35 -1.56 -24.13
C GLN A 73 8.42 -2.32 -23.17
N GLY A 74 9.03 -2.99 -22.20
CA GLY A 74 8.35 -3.80 -21.22
C GLY A 74 9.17 -4.00 -19.96
N ILE A 75 8.67 -4.84 -19.06
CA ILE A 75 9.38 -5.30 -17.86
C ILE A 75 9.23 -6.82 -17.77
N PRO A 76 10.33 -7.57 -17.56
CA PRO A 76 10.26 -9.01 -17.35
C PRO A 76 9.30 -9.38 -16.23
N SER A 77 8.75 -10.59 -16.32
CA SER A 77 7.91 -11.13 -15.25
C SER A 77 8.75 -11.31 -13.98
N HIS A 78 8.29 -10.71 -12.88
CA HIS A 78 8.97 -10.74 -11.58
C HIS A 78 7.95 -10.66 -10.45
N ILE A 79 8.39 -10.99 -9.24
CA ILE A 79 7.68 -10.67 -7.99
C ILE A 79 8.52 -9.63 -7.28
N ASP A 80 7.87 -8.63 -6.71
CA ASP A 80 8.56 -7.62 -5.91
C ASP A 80 9.18 -8.24 -4.65
N THR A 81 10.36 -7.75 -4.25
CA THR A 81 11.14 -8.37 -3.16
C THR A 81 10.36 -8.47 -1.86
N HIS A 82 10.20 -9.69 -1.36
CA HIS A 82 9.69 -9.98 -0.03
C HIS A 82 10.64 -9.46 1.05
N GLY A 83 10.11 -8.88 2.13
CA GLY A 83 10.91 -8.42 3.27
C GLY A 83 11.57 -7.05 3.11
N VAL A 84 11.58 -6.47 1.90
CA VAL A 84 11.98 -5.08 1.65
C VAL A 84 10.77 -4.15 1.69
N PHE A 85 9.68 -4.59 1.06
CA PHE A 85 8.41 -3.85 1.04
C PHE A 85 7.35 -4.60 1.85
N ASP A 86 6.39 -3.88 2.39
CA ASP A 86 5.27 -4.42 3.14
C ASP A 86 4.05 -4.76 2.25
N GLU A 87 2.93 -5.16 2.88
CA GLU A 87 1.69 -5.68 2.26
C GLU A 87 1.21 -5.07 0.95
N TYR A 88 1.39 -3.77 0.72
CA TYR A 88 0.78 -3.08 -0.42
C TYR A 88 1.80 -2.66 -1.47
N ILE A 89 1.48 -2.95 -2.73
CA ILE A 89 2.17 -2.39 -3.90
C ILE A 89 1.13 -1.76 -4.83
N LEU A 90 1.24 -0.45 -5.01
CA LEU A 90 0.32 0.31 -5.83
C LEU A 90 1.02 0.77 -7.10
N SER A 91 0.33 0.75 -8.24
CA SER A 91 0.88 1.22 -9.53
C SER A 91 -0.12 2.11 -10.26
N LEU A 92 0.14 3.41 -10.26
CA LEU A 92 -0.63 4.39 -11.03
C LEU A 92 -0.17 4.41 -12.49
N SER A 93 -1.10 4.25 -13.43
CA SER A 93 -0.86 4.24 -14.87
C SER A 93 -1.20 5.60 -15.48
N LEU A 94 -0.30 6.18 -16.27
CA LEU A 94 -0.48 7.50 -16.89
C LEU A 94 -0.18 7.46 -18.41
N ASN A 95 -0.79 8.40 -19.13
CA ASN A 95 -0.67 8.68 -20.57
C ASN A 95 -1.18 7.60 -21.53
N SER A 96 -0.82 6.33 -21.35
CA SER A 96 -1.20 5.26 -22.26
C SER A 96 -1.64 4.02 -21.51
N ASP A 97 -2.66 3.36 -22.08
CA ASP A 97 -3.12 2.06 -21.67
C ASP A 97 -2.05 1.00 -21.94
N ILE A 98 -2.07 -0.08 -21.16
CA ILE A 98 -1.19 -1.24 -21.36
C ILE A 98 -1.79 -2.50 -20.75
N ILE A 99 -1.49 -3.68 -21.30
CA ILE A 99 -1.73 -4.94 -20.60
C ILE A 99 -0.53 -5.31 -19.72
N MET A 100 -0.82 -5.64 -18.46
CA MET A 100 0.09 -6.31 -17.53
C MET A 100 -0.30 -7.78 -17.38
N GLU A 101 0.67 -8.66 -17.49
CA GLU A 101 0.49 -10.11 -17.41
C GLU A 101 0.82 -10.59 -15.99
N PHE A 102 -0.06 -11.38 -15.39
CA PHE A 102 0.06 -12.01 -14.08
C PHE A 102 0.16 -13.53 -14.22
N ARG A 103 1.12 -14.15 -13.54
CA ARG A 103 1.40 -15.59 -13.61
C ARG A 103 1.61 -16.22 -12.24
N LYS A 104 0.95 -17.35 -12.00
CA LYS A 104 1.14 -18.23 -10.83
C LYS A 104 1.03 -19.69 -11.28
N GLY A 105 2.15 -20.42 -11.31
CA GLY A 105 2.18 -21.79 -11.86
C GLY A 105 1.67 -21.83 -13.30
N ASN A 106 0.60 -22.61 -13.54
CA ASN A 106 -0.04 -22.72 -14.85
C ASN A 106 -1.12 -21.64 -15.10
N TYR A 107 -1.46 -20.83 -14.11
CA TYR A 107 -2.46 -19.77 -14.24
C TYR A 107 -1.84 -18.52 -14.89
N HIS A 108 -2.58 -17.94 -15.84
CA HIS A 108 -2.20 -16.73 -16.55
C HIS A 108 -3.39 -15.77 -16.64
N ASN A 109 -3.20 -14.54 -16.19
CA ASN A 109 -4.21 -13.49 -16.22
C ASN A 109 -3.64 -12.21 -16.83
N SER A 110 -4.33 -11.67 -17.83
CA SER A 110 -3.96 -10.42 -18.50
C SER A 110 -4.88 -9.30 -18.01
N ILE A 111 -4.31 -8.25 -17.41
CA ILE A 111 -5.08 -7.12 -16.88
C ILE A 111 -4.80 -5.88 -17.72
N LEU A 112 -5.85 -5.27 -18.26
CA LEU A 112 -5.78 -3.97 -18.93
C LEU A 112 -5.66 -2.84 -17.89
N LEU A 113 -4.51 -2.17 -17.87
CA LEU A 113 -4.26 -0.99 -17.06
C LEU A 113 -4.54 0.26 -17.91
N LYS A 114 -5.74 0.83 -17.75
CA LYS A 114 -6.11 2.08 -18.42
C LYS A 114 -5.28 3.26 -17.91
N ALA A 115 -5.03 4.25 -18.75
CA ALA A 115 -4.49 5.53 -18.31
C ALA A 115 -5.40 6.14 -17.24
N LYS A 116 -4.81 6.75 -16.22
CA LYS A 116 -5.48 7.30 -15.03
C LYS A 116 -6.12 6.25 -14.13
N SER A 117 -5.67 4.99 -14.20
CA SER A 117 -6.07 3.93 -13.25
C SER A 117 -4.97 3.64 -12.22
N LEU A 118 -5.38 3.22 -11.03
CA LEU A 118 -4.51 2.78 -9.96
C LEU A 118 -4.70 1.28 -9.74
N LEU A 119 -3.66 0.50 -10.01
CA LEU A 119 -3.61 -0.92 -9.65
C LEU A 119 -3.19 -1.03 -8.18
N ILE A 120 -3.88 -1.88 -7.40
CA ILE A 120 -3.55 -2.19 -6.01
C ILE A 120 -3.27 -3.69 -5.93
N MET A 121 -2.07 -4.07 -5.52
CA MET A 121 -1.68 -5.45 -5.25
C MET A 121 -1.47 -5.63 -3.74
N SER A 122 -2.15 -6.63 -3.19
CA SER A 122 -2.02 -7.09 -1.81
C SER A 122 -2.26 -8.61 -1.73
N GLY A 123 -1.89 -9.21 -0.60
CA GLY A 123 -2.01 -10.63 -0.33
C GLY A 123 -1.41 -11.47 -1.45
N GLU A 124 -2.17 -12.47 -1.89
CA GLU A 124 -1.71 -13.43 -2.91
C GLU A 124 -1.20 -12.73 -4.18
N SER A 125 -1.93 -11.71 -4.67
CA SER A 125 -1.58 -10.99 -5.91
C SER A 125 -0.22 -10.28 -5.86
N ARG A 126 0.23 -9.93 -4.65
CA ARG A 126 1.53 -9.32 -4.42
C ARG A 126 2.62 -10.37 -4.23
N PHE A 127 2.36 -11.36 -3.39
CA PHE A 127 3.39 -12.25 -2.86
C PHE A 127 3.64 -13.49 -3.69
N GLU A 128 2.62 -13.97 -4.42
CA GLU A 128 2.66 -15.27 -5.09
C GLU A 128 2.54 -15.15 -6.61
N TRP A 129 1.97 -14.05 -7.11
CA TRP A 129 1.82 -13.81 -8.53
C TRP A 129 2.98 -12.98 -9.06
N SER A 130 3.67 -13.53 -10.05
CA SER A 130 4.63 -12.75 -10.84
C SER A 130 3.87 -11.86 -11.82
N HIS A 131 4.35 -10.63 -12.02
CA HIS A 131 3.75 -9.66 -12.90
C HIS A 131 4.78 -9.10 -13.88
N GLY A 132 4.36 -8.76 -15.09
CA GLY A 132 5.24 -8.26 -16.13
C GLY A 132 4.51 -7.53 -17.24
N ILE A 133 5.25 -6.79 -18.05
CA ILE A 133 4.74 -6.13 -19.24
C ILE A 133 5.52 -6.65 -20.42
N THR A 134 4.87 -7.45 -21.27
CA THR A 134 5.49 -8.00 -22.47
C THR A 134 5.97 -6.87 -23.40
N PRO A 135 7.22 -6.88 -23.89
CA PRO A 135 7.72 -5.91 -24.87
C PRO A 135 6.97 -6.03 -26.21
N ARG A 136 5.97 -5.18 -26.43
CA ARG A 136 5.19 -5.10 -27.67
C ARG A 136 4.68 -3.68 -27.92
N LYS A 137 4.23 -3.39 -29.14
CA LYS A 137 3.72 -2.07 -29.55
C LYS A 137 2.20 -1.96 -29.52
N PHE A 138 1.51 -3.08 -29.47
CA PHE A 138 0.05 -3.15 -29.44
C PHE A 138 -0.38 -4.30 -28.52
N ASP A 139 -1.56 -4.17 -27.93
CA ASP A 139 -2.22 -5.25 -27.18
C ASP A 139 -3.53 -5.64 -27.86
N MET A 140 -3.89 -6.91 -27.76
CA MET A 140 -5.22 -7.39 -28.14
C MET A 140 -6.12 -7.39 -26.90
N ILE A 141 -7.31 -6.83 -27.01
CA ILE A 141 -8.33 -6.82 -25.97
C ILE A 141 -9.62 -7.44 -26.52
N ASN A 142 -10.46 -7.99 -25.64
CA ASN A 142 -11.80 -8.40 -26.02
C ASN A 142 -12.79 -7.33 -25.55
N THR A 143 -13.55 -6.78 -26.49
CA THR A 143 -14.62 -5.80 -26.22
C THR A 143 -15.98 -6.46 -26.40
N ALA A 144 -17.06 -5.73 -26.09
CA ALA A 144 -18.42 -6.22 -26.33
C ALA A 144 -18.70 -6.49 -27.83
N ASP A 145 -18.02 -5.76 -28.71
CA ASP A 145 -18.17 -5.86 -30.17
C ASP A 145 -17.19 -6.85 -30.81
N GLY A 146 -16.37 -7.53 -29.99
CA GLY A 146 -15.37 -8.51 -30.43
C GLY A 146 -13.93 -8.10 -30.10
N PRO A 147 -12.94 -8.85 -30.62
CA PRO A 147 -11.52 -8.55 -30.43
C PRO A 147 -11.15 -7.19 -31.03
N ASP A 148 -10.40 -6.38 -30.28
CA ASP A 148 -9.92 -5.07 -30.69
C ASP A 148 -8.44 -4.90 -30.34
N ILE A 149 -7.80 -3.88 -30.89
CA ILE A 149 -6.38 -3.60 -30.73
C ILE A 149 -6.19 -2.23 -30.09
N ILE A 150 -5.40 -2.20 -29.01
CA ILE A 150 -4.91 -0.93 -28.45
C ILE A 150 -3.46 -0.71 -28.86
N CYS A 151 -3.18 0.46 -29.43
CA CYS A 151 -1.81 0.91 -29.72
C CYS A 151 -1.19 1.48 -28.45
N ARG A 152 -0.02 0.96 -28.05
CA ARG A 152 0.71 1.49 -26.90
C ARG A 152 1.38 2.80 -27.28
N GLY A 153 1.11 3.85 -26.51
CA GLY A 153 1.83 5.12 -26.54
C GLY A 153 3.00 5.14 -25.54
N THR A 154 3.52 6.33 -25.28
CA THR A 154 4.46 6.52 -24.17
C THR A 154 3.69 6.42 -22.85
N ARG A 155 4.02 5.41 -22.04
CA ARG A 155 3.40 5.19 -20.73
C ARG A 155 4.33 5.61 -19.61
N ILE A 156 3.79 6.25 -18.59
CA ILE A 156 4.47 6.47 -17.32
C ILE A 156 3.73 5.67 -16.26
N SER A 157 4.45 4.89 -15.45
CA SER A 157 3.90 4.32 -14.23
C SER A 157 4.58 4.86 -12.99
N VAL A 158 3.80 5.11 -11.96
CA VAL A 158 4.28 5.49 -10.64
C VAL A 158 3.93 4.37 -9.68
N THR A 159 4.95 3.67 -9.20
CA THR A 159 4.81 2.55 -8.25
C THR A 159 5.06 3.04 -6.84
N PHE A 160 4.11 2.84 -5.94
CA PHE A 160 4.19 3.24 -4.54
C PHE A 160 4.35 2.01 -3.66
N ARG A 161 5.28 2.10 -2.70
CA ARG A 161 5.63 1.02 -1.76
C ARG A 161 5.97 1.61 -0.40
N ARG A 162 5.82 0.83 0.66
CA ARG A 162 6.38 1.16 1.98
C ARG A 162 7.53 0.21 2.26
N VAL A 163 8.73 0.77 2.28
CA VAL A 163 9.95 0.09 2.73
C VAL A 163 9.81 -0.20 4.20
N VAL A 164 10.00 -1.46 4.55
CA VAL A 164 10.15 -1.90 5.93
C VAL A 164 11.59 -1.59 6.31
N GLN A 165 11.81 -0.61 7.19
CA GLN A 165 13.14 -0.36 7.74
C GLN A 165 13.47 -1.53 8.66
N ASN A 166 14.34 -2.42 8.19
CA ASN A 166 14.96 -3.42 9.04
C ASN A 166 16.06 -2.73 9.86
N TYR A 167 15.72 -2.14 11.00
CA TYR A 167 16.63 -2.27 12.13
C TYR A 167 16.67 -3.77 12.42
N GLU A 168 17.85 -4.36 12.30
CA GLU A 168 18.09 -5.81 12.33
C GLU A 168 17.01 -6.63 13.06
N ASN A 169 16.30 -7.48 12.32
CA ASN A 169 15.34 -8.50 12.78
C ASN A 169 13.95 -8.05 13.30
N ILE A 170 13.12 -7.45 12.44
CA ILE A 170 11.65 -7.58 12.59
C ILE A 170 11.06 -8.26 11.36
N GLU A 171 10.99 -9.59 11.45
CA GLU A 171 10.02 -10.43 10.73
C GLU A 171 8.64 -9.75 10.88
N VAL A 172 8.03 -9.27 9.79
CA VAL A 172 6.63 -8.78 9.81
C VAL A 172 5.73 -10.00 10.05
N LYS A 173 5.64 -10.39 11.33
CA LYS A 173 4.78 -11.46 11.80
C LYS A 173 3.36 -10.91 11.77
N ARG A 174 2.47 -11.62 11.07
CA ARG A 174 1.03 -11.52 11.37
C ARG A 174 0.86 -11.59 12.87
N ASN A 175 0.03 -10.73 13.44
CA ASN A 175 -0.14 -10.75 14.88
C ASN A 175 -0.71 -12.13 15.27
N LEU A 176 -0.34 -12.64 16.45
CA LEU A 176 -0.66 -14.04 16.80
C LEU A 176 -2.18 -14.28 16.90
N TYR A 177 -2.95 -13.22 17.16
CA TYR A 177 -4.41 -13.24 17.19
C TYR A 177 -5.01 -13.39 15.78
N GLU A 178 -4.47 -12.71 14.77
CA GLU A 178 -4.84 -12.82 13.36
C GLU A 178 -4.56 -14.21 12.81
N ILE A 179 -3.44 -14.84 13.21
CA ILE A 179 -3.12 -16.22 12.84
C ILE A 179 -4.20 -17.20 13.34
N LEU A 180 -4.78 -16.92 14.52
CA LEU A 180 -5.88 -17.68 15.10
C LEU A 180 -7.29 -17.17 14.69
N GLY A 181 -7.36 -16.11 13.88
CA GLY A 181 -8.61 -15.50 13.44
C GLY A 181 -9.45 -14.91 14.58
N CYS A 182 -8.80 -14.29 15.57
CA CYS A 182 -9.44 -13.69 16.74
C CYS A 182 -8.82 -12.32 17.09
N ASP A 183 -9.35 -11.69 18.12
CA ASP A 183 -8.83 -10.44 18.70
C ASP A 183 -8.24 -10.65 20.11
N LYS A 184 -7.55 -9.64 20.64
CA LYS A 184 -6.96 -9.65 22.00
C LYS A 184 -8.00 -9.84 23.12
N THR A 185 -9.24 -9.41 22.90
CA THR A 185 -10.33 -9.52 23.87
C THR A 185 -11.02 -10.88 23.87
N THR A 186 -10.65 -11.76 22.93
CA THR A 186 -11.28 -13.05 22.73
C THR A 186 -11.05 -13.96 23.95
N PRO A 187 -12.11 -14.53 24.55
CA PRO A 187 -11.98 -15.45 25.67
C PRO A 187 -11.12 -16.68 25.33
N PHE A 188 -10.40 -17.21 26.32
CA PHE A 188 -9.50 -18.35 26.15
C PHE A 188 -10.18 -19.60 25.55
N GLU A 189 -11.43 -19.89 25.94
CA GLU A 189 -12.17 -21.03 25.37
C GLU A 189 -12.44 -20.85 23.87
N THR A 190 -12.81 -19.64 23.45
CA THR A 190 -13.01 -19.30 22.03
C THR A 190 -11.70 -19.37 21.25
N LEU A 191 -10.60 -18.92 21.85
CA LEU A 191 -9.25 -18.99 21.29
C LEU A 191 -8.82 -20.45 21.03
N LYS A 192 -9.06 -21.33 22.00
CA LYS A 192 -8.81 -22.77 21.92
C LYS A 192 -9.65 -23.46 20.85
N ASP A 193 -10.92 -23.08 20.73
CA ASP A 193 -11.81 -23.62 19.72
C ASP A 193 -11.43 -23.17 18.31
N ASN A 194 -10.98 -21.92 18.15
CA ASN A 194 -10.47 -21.42 16.86
C ASN A 194 -9.19 -22.16 16.45
N TYR A 195 -8.25 -22.37 17.38
CA TYR A 195 -7.07 -23.19 17.12
C TYR A 195 -7.44 -24.59 16.62
N ARG A 196 -8.37 -25.28 17.31
CA ARG A 196 -8.83 -26.63 16.91
C ARG A 196 -9.45 -26.63 15.52
N LYS A 197 -10.31 -25.66 15.22
CA LYS A 197 -10.96 -25.53 13.90
C LYS A 197 -9.92 -25.32 12.80
N LEU A 198 -8.93 -24.46 13.03
CA LEU A 198 -7.86 -24.18 12.06
C LEU A 198 -6.91 -25.38 11.89
N LEU A 199 -6.57 -26.08 12.98
CA LEU A 199 -5.73 -27.27 12.95
C LEU A 199 -6.37 -28.40 12.11
N VAL A 200 -7.69 -28.62 12.24
CA VAL A 200 -8.43 -29.60 11.43
C VAL A 200 -8.49 -29.20 9.95
N LYS A 201 -8.57 -27.90 9.65
CA LYS A 201 -8.57 -27.38 8.27
C LYS A 201 -7.20 -27.50 7.60
N LEU A 202 -6.12 -27.37 8.36
CA LEU A 202 -4.75 -27.39 7.85
C LEU A 202 -4.09 -28.79 7.94
N HIS A 203 -4.82 -29.81 8.40
CA HIS A 203 -4.27 -31.15 8.59
C HIS A 203 -3.76 -31.76 7.26
N PRO A 204 -2.54 -32.35 7.23
CA PRO A 204 -1.90 -32.84 6.02
C PRO A 204 -2.72 -33.93 5.28
N ASP A 205 -3.50 -34.76 5.99
CA ASP A 205 -4.40 -35.75 5.37
C ASP A 205 -5.57 -35.15 4.56
N LYS A 206 -5.86 -33.85 4.69
CA LYS A 206 -6.97 -33.19 3.99
C LYS A 206 -6.54 -32.27 2.85
N SER A 207 -5.24 -32.08 2.58
CA SER A 207 -4.76 -31.18 1.53
C SER A 207 -3.41 -31.58 0.91
N ILE A 208 -3.37 -31.64 -0.43
CA ILE A 208 -2.22 -32.09 -1.26
C ILE A 208 -1.21 -30.94 -1.54
N LEU A 209 -1.20 -29.85 -0.76
CA LEU A 209 -0.45 -28.62 -1.07
C LEU A 209 0.67 -28.31 -0.05
N SER A 210 1.85 -27.94 -0.54
CA SER A 210 3.03 -27.54 0.24
C SER A 210 2.84 -26.26 1.07
N SER A 211 1.85 -25.42 0.74
CA SER A 211 1.50 -24.21 1.50
C SER A 211 0.91 -24.48 2.89
N THR A 212 0.44 -25.71 3.15
CA THR A 212 -0.16 -26.08 4.44
C THR A 212 0.86 -26.32 5.55
N THR A 213 2.10 -26.70 5.21
CA THR A 213 3.13 -26.99 6.22
C THR A 213 3.64 -25.71 6.91
N ALA A 214 3.87 -24.64 6.13
CA ALA A 214 4.26 -23.34 6.68
C ALA A 214 3.12 -22.71 7.50
N ALA A 215 1.88 -22.74 6.99
CA ALA A 215 0.71 -22.26 7.72
C ALA A 215 0.44 -23.05 9.01
N CYS A 216 0.68 -24.37 9.02
CA CYS A 216 0.62 -25.20 10.23
C CYS A 216 1.68 -24.79 11.26
N ALA A 217 2.91 -24.53 10.81
CA ALA A 217 3.99 -24.11 11.69
C ALA A 217 3.68 -22.75 12.34
N GLU A 218 3.16 -21.79 11.57
CA GLU A 218 2.71 -20.49 12.07
C GLU A 218 1.55 -20.61 13.06
N LEU A 219 0.54 -21.43 12.75
CA LEU A 219 -0.60 -21.69 13.64
C LEU A 219 -0.14 -22.28 14.98
N ASN A 220 0.77 -23.26 14.93
CA ASN A 220 1.30 -23.89 16.14
C ASN A 220 2.17 -22.92 16.96
N LYS A 221 2.96 -22.06 16.29
CA LYS A 221 3.75 -21.01 16.93
C LYS A 221 2.83 -19.99 17.64
N ALA A 222 1.78 -19.52 16.98
CA ALA A 222 0.80 -18.60 17.58
C ALA A 222 0.11 -19.22 18.79
N TRP A 223 -0.37 -20.47 18.68
CA TRP A 223 -0.97 -21.18 19.79
C TRP A 223 0.01 -21.42 20.95
N SER A 224 1.29 -21.69 20.67
CA SER A 224 2.28 -21.95 21.71
C SER A 224 2.50 -20.77 22.66
N VAL A 225 2.33 -19.54 22.17
CA VAL A 225 2.44 -18.29 22.93
C VAL A 225 1.10 -17.94 23.57
N LEU A 226 0.01 -17.92 22.80
CA LEU A 226 -1.28 -17.42 23.27
C LEU A 226 -2.03 -18.38 24.21
N LYS A 227 -1.64 -19.66 24.25
CA LYS A 227 -2.21 -20.63 25.21
C LYS A 227 -1.67 -20.45 26.63
N ASP A 228 -0.50 -19.82 26.78
CA ASP A 228 0.19 -19.65 28.05
C ASP A 228 -0.11 -18.24 28.59
N PRO A 229 -0.71 -18.10 29.80
CA PRO A 229 -1.09 -16.80 30.33
C PRO A 229 0.07 -15.81 30.48
N GLU A 230 1.27 -16.28 30.85
CA GLU A 230 2.44 -15.41 31.06
C GLU A 230 3.01 -14.95 29.71
N LEU A 231 3.17 -15.87 28.76
CA LEU A 231 3.67 -15.53 27.42
C LEU A 231 2.68 -14.65 26.65
N LYS A 232 1.37 -14.88 26.81
CA LYS A 232 0.31 -14.02 26.25
C LYS A 232 0.41 -12.61 26.82
N LYS A 233 0.60 -12.48 28.14
CA LYS A 233 0.74 -11.17 28.80
C LYS A 233 1.95 -10.40 28.28
N THR A 234 3.12 -11.04 28.20
CA THR A 234 4.32 -10.42 27.63
C THR A 234 4.12 -10.00 26.17
N TYR A 235 3.42 -10.82 25.39
CA TYR A 235 3.09 -10.48 24.00
C TYR A 235 2.11 -9.30 23.90
N ASP A 236 1.11 -9.23 24.79
CA ASP A 236 0.14 -8.14 24.85
C ASP A 236 0.80 -6.80 25.24
N GLU A 237 1.75 -6.82 26.16
CA GLU A 237 2.56 -5.66 26.57
C GLU A 237 3.46 -5.18 25.42
N GLN A 238 4.04 -6.10 24.63
CA GLN A 238 4.85 -5.75 23.46
C GLN A 238 4.03 -5.07 22.35
N ILE A 239 2.78 -5.52 22.12
CA ILE A 239 1.88 -4.86 21.16
C ILE A 239 1.54 -3.44 21.64
N GLU A 240 1.17 -3.29 22.90
CA GLU A 240 0.80 -1.98 23.47
C GLU A 240 1.94 -0.97 23.41
N GLN A 241 3.19 -1.41 23.57
CA GLN A 241 4.35 -0.54 23.51
C GLN A 241 4.69 -0.07 22.08
N CYS A 242 4.34 -0.84 21.05
CA CYS A 242 4.49 -0.43 19.65
C CYS A 242 3.43 0.60 19.19
N ASP A 243 2.24 0.61 19.80
CA ASP A 243 1.18 1.58 19.47
C ASP A 243 1.50 2.99 20.01
N ILE A 244 2.29 3.10 21.08
CA ILE A 244 2.62 4.39 21.75
C ILE A 244 3.63 5.23 20.94
N ASP A 245 4.50 4.62 20.13
CA ASP A 245 5.52 5.34 19.34
C ASP A 245 4.97 6.03 18.07
N THR A 246 3.64 6.07 17.87
CA THR A 246 2.97 6.65 16.69
C THR A 246 2.21 7.96 17.01
N GLU A 247 2.65 8.74 18.00
CA GLU A 247 1.98 10.01 18.35
C GLU A 247 2.26 11.12 17.32
N VAL A 248 1.27 11.42 16.49
CA VAL A 248 1.28 12.60 15.61
C VAL A 248 1.09 13.89 16.42
N THR A 249 1.79 14.96 16.05
CA THR A 249 1.60 16.27 16.70
C THR A 249 0.34 16.96 16.17
N ILE A 250 -0.74 16.90 16.95
CA ILE A 250 -2.00 17.59 16.65
C ILE A 250 -1.82 19.09 16.93
N PHE A 251 -1.96 19.91 15.89
CA PHE A 251 -1.98 21.36 15.98
C PHE A 251 -3.27 21.88 16.60
N GLU A 252 -4.42 21.42 16.11
CA GLU A 252 -5.72 21.84 16.62
C GLU A 252 -6.81 20.79 16.36
N THR A 253 -7.84 20.79 17.20
CA THR A 253 -9.05 19.98 17.00
C THR A 253 -10.20 20.92 16.64
N LEU A 254 -10.79 20.73 15.47
CA LEU A 254 -11.72 21.67 14.84
C LEU A 254 -13.02 20.98 14.45
N ASN A 255 -14.13 21.69 14.45
CA ASN A 255 -15.36 21.25 13.79
C ASN A 255 -15.36 21.70 12.32
N ILE A 256 -16.23 21.10 11.50
CA ILE A 256 -16.39 21.52 10.10
C ILE A 256 -16.78 23.00 10.00
N SER A 257 -17.56 23.51 10.96
CA SER A 257 -17.96 24.92 11.03
C SER A 257 -16.78 25.89 11.16
N ASP A 258 -15.63 25.38 11.62
CA ASP A 258 -14.44 26.17 11.89
C ASP A 258 -13.53 26.25 10.65
N LEU A 259 -13.91 25.59 9.55
CA LEU A 259 -13.15 25.55 8.30
C LEU A 259 -13.72 26.52 7.25
N GLU A 260 -12.84 27.09 6.43
CA GLU A 260 -13.21 27.93 5.30
C GLU A 260 -13.66 27.07 4.12
N ASN A 261 -14.86 27.32 3.59
CA ASN A 261 -15.45 26.56 2.48
C ASN A 261 -14.93 27.06 1.12
N ASN A 262 -14.32 26.17 0.33
CA ASN A 262 -13.99 26.40 -1.07
C ASN A 262 -14.96 25.63 -1.99
N GLU A 263 -15.90 26.34 -2.62
CA GLU A 263 -16.92 25.74 -3.49
C GLU A 263 -16.37 25.26 -4.83
N SER A 264 -15.34 25.90 -5.40
CA SER A 264 -14.81 25.53 -6.71
C SER A 264 -13.94 24.28 -6.68
N GLU A 265 -13.35 23.94 -5.53
CA GLU A 265 -12.42 22.81 -5.37
C GLU A 265 -12.99 21.65 -4.55
N GLU A 266 -14.26 21.71 -4.14
CA GLU A 266 -14.92 20.71 -3.28
C GLU A 266 -14.15 20.39 -1.97
N THR A 267 -13.48 21.40 -1.41
CA THR A 267 -12.66 21.29 -0.20
C THR A 267 -13.05 22.33 0.85
N PHE A 268 -12.79 22.01 2.10
CA PHE A 268 -12.68 22.95 3.20
C PHE A 268 -11.19 23.21 3.47
N SER A 269 -10.85 24.35 4.05
CA SER A 269 -9.47 24.72 4.35
C SER A 269 -9.31 25.37 5.71
N TYR A 270 -8.15 25.18 6.34
CA TYR A 270 -7.78 25.84 7.59
C TYR A 270 -6.32 26.28 7.55
N ARG A 271 -6.01 27.45 8.08
CA ARG A 271 -4.65 27.99 7.99
C ARG A 271 -3.75 27.40 9.07
N CYS A 272 -2.59 26.89 8.67
CA CYS A 272 -1.57 26.42 9.60
C CYS A 272 -0.67 27.55 10.09
N ARG A 273 -0.16 27.42 11.33
CA ARG A 273 0.80 28.38 11.91
C ARG A 273 2.13 28.48 11.13
N CYS A 274 2.48 27.48 10.32
CA CYS A 274 3.68 27.52 9.49
C CYS A 274 3.51 28.37 8.22
N GLY A 275 2.27 28.79 7.92
CA GLY A 275 1.92 29.52 6.70
C GLY A 275 1.23 28.67 5.63
N GLY A 276 1.27 27.34 5.75
CA GLY A 276 0.57 26.39 4.88
C GLY A 276 -0.92 26.23 5.21
N MET A 277 -1.58 25.29 4.55
CA MET A 277 -3.00 24.99 4.68
C MET A 277 -3.24 23.53 5.05
N PHE A 278 -4.29 23.31 5.84
CA PHE A 278 -4.92 22.01 5.99
C PHE A 278 -6.09 21.95 5.01
N LEU A 279 -6.11 20.94 4.14
CA LEU A 279 -7.16 20.77 3.12
C LEU A 279 -8.01 19.55 3.44
N VAL A 280 -9.32 19.75 3.60
CA VAL A 280 -10.29 18.73 4.02
C VAL A 280 -11.32 18.54 2.90
N PRO A 281 -11.32 17.42 2.17
CA PRO A 281 -12.32 17.18 1.13
C PRO A 281 -13.74 17.11 1.69
N LYS A 282 -14.71 17.76 1.02
CA LYS A 282 -16.12 17.77 1.46
C LYS A 282 -16.74 16.37 1.50
N SER A 283 -16.29 15.45 0.65
CA SER A 283 -16.72 14.05 0.62
C SER A 283 -16.37 13.24 1.88
N MET A 284 -15.48 13.76 2.73
CA MET A 284 -15.03 13.08 3.96
C MET A 284 -15.78 13.56 5.21
N VAL A 285 -16.72 14.50 5.05
CA VAL A 285 -17.40 15.19 6.16
C VAL A 285 -18.61 14.43 6.71
N ASP A 286 -19.12 13.43 5.99
CA ASP A 286 -20.24 12.58 6.46
C ASP A 286 -19.79 11.36 7.27
N GLN A 287 -18.51 11.27 7.65
CA GLN A 287 -17.99 10.13 8.42
C GLN A 287 -18.39 10.23 9.91
N ILE A 288 -18.39 9.09 10.62
CA ILE A 288 -18.82 9.01 12.02
C ILE A 288 -17.64 9.19 12.98
N GLU A 289 -16.41 9.02 12.50
CA GLU A 289 -15.20 9.05 13.33
C GLU A 289 -14.36 10.31 13.09
N PRO A 290 -13.65 10.80 14.13
CA PRO A 290 -12.73 11.93 13.97
C PRO A 290 -11.59 11.61 12.99
N LEU A 291 -11.34 12.51 12.05
CA LEU A 291 -10.33 12.33 11.01
C LEU A 291 -9.15 13.28 11.22
N LEU A 292 -7.95 12.82 10.91
CA LEU A 292 -6.73 13.63 10.96
C LEU A 292 -6.32 14.07 9.56
N PHE A 293 -6.05 15.37 9.39
CA PHE A 293 -5.61 15.95 8.13
C PHE A 293 -4.25 16.65 8.30
N PRO A 294 -3.25 16.34 7.47
CA PRO A 294 -1.93 16.96 7.55
C PRO A 294 -1.94 18.39 6.99
N CYS A 295 -0.98 19.20 7.44
CA CYS A 295 -0.61 20.43 6.78
C CYS A 295 0.17 20.11 5.50
N ASP A 296 -0.07 20.85 4.42
CA ASP A 296 0.69 20.76 3.16
C ASP A 296 2.17 21.19 3.25
N ASP A 297 2.55 21.94 4.29
CA ASP A 297 3.88 22.52 4.43
C ASP A 297 4.66 22.06 5.69
N CYS A 298 4.06 21.32 6.63
CA CYS A 298 4.75 20.86 7.84
C CYS A 298 4.20 19.55 8.45
N SER A 299 4.81 19.06 9.54
CA SER A 299 4.45 17.79 10.20
C SER A 299 3.24 17.87 11.14
N LEU A 300 2.49 18.97 11.13
CA LEU A 300 1.34 19.18 11.99
C LEU A 300 0.09 18.56 11.38
N PHE A 301 -0.82 18.13 12.26
CA PHE A 301 -2.14 17.61 11.87
C PHE A 301 -3.25 18.39 12.55
N ILE A 302 -4.39 18.59 11.86
CA ILE A 302 -5.64 18.95 12.51
C ILE A 302 -6.53 17.72 12.68
N LYS A 303 -7.27 17.67 13.78
CA LYS A 303 -8.30 16.66 14.02
C LYS A 303 -9.67 17.26 13.76
N ILE A 304 -10.41 16.74 12.80
CA ILE A 304 -11.78 17.18 12.54
C ILE A 304 -12.75 16.35 13.38
N MET A 305 -13.48 17.03 14.25
CA MET A 305 -14.63 16.48 14.96
C MET A 305 -15.86 16.61 14.07
N LEU A 306 -16.49 15.49 13.78
CA LEU A 306 -17.74 15.45 13.03
C LEU A 306 -18.90 15.53 14.04
N PRO A 307 -19.99 16.25 13.72
CA PRO A 307 -21.09 16.42 14.65
C PRO A 307 -21.64 15.04 15.03
N ASN A 308 -21.65 14.76 16.34
CA ASN A 308 -22.36 13.60 16.88
C ASN A 308 -23.83 13.70 16.44
N THR A 309 -24.22 12.87 15.48
CA THR A 309 -25.62 12.57 15.24
C THR A 309 -26.11 11.73 16.42
N ASN A 310 -26.44 12.38 17.55
CA ASN A 310 -27.34 11.86 18.58
C ASN A 310 -27.63 12.91 19.67
N VAL A 311 -28.57 13.81 19.40
CA VAL A 311 -29.59 14.37 20.32
C VAL A 311 -30.67 14.92 19.38
N SER A 312 -31.93 14.48 19.29
CA SER A 312 -32.86 13.69 20.11
C SER A 312 -34.00 13.19 19.21
#